data_AF-A0AAW2S3K5-F1
#
_entry.id   AF-A0AAW2S3K5-F1
#
_cell.length_a   1.000
_cell.length_b   1.000
_cell.length_c   1.000
_cell.angle_alpha   90.00
_cell.angle_beta   90.00
_cell.angle_gamma   90.00
#
_symmetry.space_group_name_H-M   'P 1'
#
loop_
_entity.id
_entity.type
_entity.pdbx_description
1 polymer ?
#
loop_
_entity_poly.entity_id
_entity_poly.type
_entity_poly.pdbx_seq_one_letter_code
_entity_poly.pdbx_strand_id
1 'polypeptide(L)'
;MEFAEKSPFYLYSKPQITRNVEAYKEALEGLNSIIGYWIKANNNLKILEHLKKLGCGAVLVSGNELKLALHAGFDPTSCVFNGNGKILEDVILAAKAGVFVNIDSEFDLENIVASAKISGKKVNALLRINPDVDPQVHPYVATGNKNSKFGIRNEKLQWFLDAVKAHHKELKLVGVHCHLGSTITKHIELVSPPPPDAETSTFDVVGPVCESADFFGKDRELPTPTKGAGLVVHDAGAYCMSMASTYNLKMRPPEYWIDDDGSVSKIRHSETFDDHLVFFEGL
;
A
#
# COMPACT_ATOMS: atom_id res chain seq x y z
N MET A 1 -17.55 23.66 0.54
CA MET A 1 -17.36 22.33 -0.07
C MET A 1 -18.28 22.18 -1.28
N GLU A 2 -18.14 22.99 -2.32
CA GLU A 2 -18.99 22.89 -3.54
C GLU A 2 -18.43 21.90 -4.58
N PHE A 3 -17.25 21.31 -4.34
CA PHE A 3 -16.52 20.52 -5.34
C PHE A 3 -16.66 18.99 -5.20
N ALA A 4 -17.18 18.50 -4.07
CA ALA A 4 -17.38 17.07 -3.85
C ALA A 4 -18.81 16.68 -4.27
N GLU A 5 -18.92 15.74 -5.22
CA GLU A 5 -20.21 15.35 -5.81
C GLU A 5 -21.19 14.80 -4.76
N LYS A 6 -20.69 14.07 -3.75
CA LYS A 6 -21.43 13.60 -2.56
C LYS A 6 -20.47 12.93 -1.56
N SER A 7 -20.79 12.95 -0.26
CA SER A 7 -20.10 12.14 0.76
C SER A 7 -20.54 10.66 0.71
N PRO A 8 -19.68 9.69 1.06
CA PRO A 8 -18.29 9.85 1.50
C PRO A 8 -17.31 10.03 0.32
N PHE A 9 -16.16 10.65 0.58
CA PHE A 9 -15.02 10.76 -0.35
C PHE A 9 -13.70 10.74 0.43
N TYR A 10 -12.61 10.36 -0.22
CA TYR A 10 -11.28 10.59 0.32
C TYR A 10 -10.73 11.92 -0.18
N LEU A 11 -10.11 12.67 0.73
CA LEU A 11 -9.45 13.95 0.43
C LEU A 11 -7.99 13.89 0.84
N TYR A 12 -7.11 14.12 -0.11
CA TYR A 12 -5.66 14.07 0.07
C TYR A 12 -5.05 15.47 -0.03
N SER A 13 -4.02 15.75 0.77
CA SER A 13 -3.17 16.93 0.55
C SER A 13 -1.98 16.51 -0.30
N LYS A 14 -1.94 16.95 -1.56
CA LYS A 14 -0.78 16.69 -2.43
C LYS A 14 0.51 17.34 -1.88
N PRO A 15 0.48 18.56 -1.32
CA PRO A 15 1.64 19.14 -0.64
C PRO A 15 2.14 18.29 0.53
N GLN A 16 1.24 17.66 1.29
CA GLN A 16 1.63 16.76 2.37
C GLN A 16 2.35 15.51 1.85
N ILE A 17 1.90 14.95 0.72
CA ILE A 17 2.60 13.82 0.06
C ILE A 17 4.02 14.25 -0.32
N THR A 18 4.18 15.43 -0.92
CA THR A 18 5.50 15.99 -1.25
C THR A 18 6.37 16.14 -0.01
N ARG A 19 5.88 16.80 1.05
CA ARG A 19 6.62 16.99 2.31
C ARG A 19 7.09 15.67 2.92
N ASN A 20 6.23 14.64 2.91
CA ASN A 20 6.58 13.32 3.45
C ASN A 20 7.75 12.69 2.66
N VAL A 21 7.76 12.82 1.33
CA VAL A 21 8.84 12.28 0.48
C VAL A 21 10.13 13.08 0.68
N GLU A 22 10.05 14.41 0.70
CA GLU A 22 11.23 15.25 0.91
C GLU A 22 11.87 15.01 2.28
N ALA A 23 11.08 14.79 3.33
CA ALA A 23 11.61 14.41 4.64
C ALA A 23 12.46 13.11 4.60
N TYR A 24 12.05 12.12 3.81
CA TYR A 24 12.87 10.92 3.60
C TYR A 24 14.13 11.20 2.78
N LYS A 25 14.05 12.05 1.75
CA LYS A 25 15.22 12.42 0.94
C LYS A 25 16.26 13.16 1.76
N GLU A 26 15.84 14.14 2.56
CA GLU A 26 16.70 14.88 3.47
C GLU A 26 17.38 13.94 4.46
N ALA A 27 16.64 13.00 5.06
CA ALA A 27 17.19 12.03 6.00
C ALA A 27 18.18 11.02 5.37
N LEU A 28 18.13 10.84 4.04
CA LEU A 28 18.98 9.92 3.29
C LEU A 28 20.11 10.63 2.52
N GLU A 29 20.27 11.95 2.72
CA GLU A 29 21.30 12.72 2.03
C GLU A 29 22.71 12.14 2.27
N GLY A 30 23.50 12.03 1.20
CA GLY A 30 24.84 11.43 1.24
C GLY A 30 24.86 9.89 1.16
N LEU A 31 23.71 9.22 1.21
CA LEU A 31 23.59 7.77 1.02
C LEU A 31 23.14 7.44 -0.40
N ASN A 32 23.74 6.43 -1.02
CA ASN A 32 23.22 5.84 -2.26
C ASN A 32 21.96 5.02 -1.93
N SER A 33 20.79 5.62 -2.11
CA SER A 33 19.53 5.11 -1.60
C SER A 33 18.40 5.17 -2.65
N ILE A 34 17.39 4.34 -2.45
CA ILE A 34 16.13 4.36 -3.21
C ILE A 34 14.99 4.41 -2.20
N ILE A 35 14.15 5.43 -2.31
CA ILE A 35 12.90 5.51 -1.53
C ILE A 35 11.84 4.70 -2.25
N GLY A 36 11.63 3.46 -1.83
CA GLY A 36 10.61 2.57 -2.39
C GLY A 36 9.25 2.78 -1.73
N TYR A 37 8.28 3.36 -2.45
CA TYR A 37 6.92 3.50 -1.95
C TYR A 37 6.13 2.17 -2.04
N TRP A 38 5.55 1.72 -0.91
CA TRP A 38 4.71 0.52 -0.86
C TRP A 38 3.33 0.78 -1.45
N ILE A 39 3.07 0.30 -2.68
CA ILE A 39 1.82 0.54 -3.41
C ILE A 39 0.59 0.00 -2.68
N LYS A 40 0.74 -1.11 -1.93
CA LYS A 40 -0.32 -1.66 -1.08
C LYS A 40 -0.93 -0.65 -0.09
N ALA A 41 -0.19 0.39 0.29
CA ALA A 41 -0.68 1.45 1.16
C ALA A 41 -1.75 2.31 0.47
N ASN A 42 -1.48 2.75 -0.76
CA ASN A 42 -2.43 3.46 -1.61
C ASN A 42 -2.04 3.27 -3.08
N ASN A 43 -2.99 2.77 -3.88
CA ASN A 43 -2.78 2.44 -5.29
C ASN A 43 -3.50 3.41 -6.25
N ASN A 44 -3.83 4.62 -5.79
CA ASN A 44 -4.36 5.65 -6.67
C ASN A 44 -3.30 6.09 -7.71
N LEU A 45 -3.64 5.99 -9.00
CA LEU A 45 -2.72 6.27 -10.09
C LEU A 45 -2.12 7.69 -10.05
N LYS A 46 -2.91 8.71 -9.68
CA LYS A 46 -2.41 10.10 -9.64
C LYS A 46 -1.44 10.33 -8.49
N ILE A 47 -1.65 9.66 -7.36
CA ILE A 47 -0.67 9.65 -6.25
C ILE A 47 0.62 8.96 -6.69
N LEU A 48 0.52 7.82 -7.38
CA LEU A 48 1.67 7.08 -7.90
C LEU A 48 2.48 7.89 -8.93
N GLU A 49 1.81 8.53 -9.90
CA GLU A 49 2.44 9.43 -10.88
C GLU A 49 3.16 10.60 -10.18
N HIS A 50 2.59 11.15 -9.11
CA HIS A 50 3.21 12.23 -8.33
C HIS A 50 4.45 11.75 -7.57
N LEU A 51 4.38 10.61 -6.88
CA LEU A 51 5.52 9.98 -6.20
C LEU A 51 6.67 9.68 -7.18
N LYS A 52 6.34 9.19 -8.37
CA LYS A 52 7.30 8.97 -9.45
C LYS A 52 7.97 10.29 -9.86
N LYS A 53 7.22 11.39 -10.03
CA LYS A 53 7.79 12.72 -10.34
C LYS A 53 8.74 13.21 -9.25
N LEU A 54 8.49 12.85 -8.00
CA LEU A 54 9.39 13.13 -6.88
C LEU A 54 10.61 12.19 -6.83
N GLY A 55 10.75 11.23 -7.74
CA GLY A 55 11.91 10.34 -7.80
C GLY A 55 11.83 9.11 -6.88
N CYS A 56 10.64 8.77 -6.38
CA CYS A 56 10.46 7.51 -5.65
C CYS A 56 10.59 6.30 -6.58
N GLY A 57 11.10 5.21 -6.02
CA GLY A 57 10.90 3.85 -6.52
C GLY A 57 9.57 3.27 -6.03
N ALA A 58 9.29 2.01 -6.39
CA ALA A 58 8.07 1.32 -5.97
C ALA A 58 8.35 -0.04 -5.32
N VAL A 59 7.59 -0.35 -4.27
CA VAL A 59 7.60 -1.66 -3.62
C VAL A 59 6.26 -2.33 -3.88
N LEU A 60 6.34 -3.55 -4.41
CA LEU A 60 5.24 -4.26 -5.04
C LEU A 60 5.00 -5.58 -4.31
N VAL A 61 3.75 -6.04 -4.23
CA VAL A 61 3.38 -7.34 -3.66
C VAL A 61 2.49 -8.20 -4.57
N SER A 62 2.17 -7.71 -5.77
CA SER A 62 1.49 -8.50 -6.82
C SER A 62 1.91 -8.06 -8.22
N GLY A 63 1.66 -8.90 -9.23
CA GLY A 63 1.87 -8.54 -10.63
C GLY A 63 0.96 -7.40 -11.10
N ASN A 64 -0.22 -7.22 -10.51
CA ASN A 64 -1.09 -6.08 -10.85
C ASN A 64 -0.57 -4.76 -10.27
N GLU A 65 0.07 -4.76 -9.10
CA GLU A 65 0.81 -3.59 -8.62
C GLU A 65 2.00 -3.29 -9.52
N LEU A 66 2.71 -4.31 -10.01
CA LEU A 66 3.78 -4.12 -11.00
C LEU A 66 3.27 -3.48 -12.29
N LYS A 67 2.17 -3.98 -12.86
CA LYS A 67 1.56 -3.37 -14.05
C LYS A 67 1.19 -1.91 -13.80
N LEU A 68 0.60 -1.61 -12.64
CA LEU A 68 0.23 -0.25 -12.26
C LEU A 68 1.45 0.66 -12.08
N ALA A 69 2.52 0.17 -11.44
CA ALA A 69 3.76 0.92 -11.29
C ALA A 69 4.40 1.25 -12.64
N LEU A 70 4.47 0.28 -13.56
CA LEU A 70 4.97 0.50 -14.92
C LEU A 70 4.09 1.49 -15.68
N HIS A 71 2.76 1.40 -15.52
CA HIS A 71 1.81 2.33 -16.12
C HIS A 71 1.97 3.76 -15.58
N ALA A 72 2.20 3.92 -14.28
CA ALA A 72 2.52 5.21 -13.65
C ALA A 72 3.92 5.74 -14.03
N GLY A 73 4.72 4.94 -14.73
CA GLY A 73 6.03 5.31 -15.27
C GLY A 73 7.19 5.16 -14.30
N PHE A 74 7.06 4.33 -13.25
CA PHE A 74 8.21 4.02 -12.38
C PHE A 74 9.32 3.32 -13.16
N ASP A 75 10.56 3.66 -12.85
CA ASP A 75 11.74 2.97 -13.38
C ASP A 75 11.79 1.54 -12.80
N PRO A 76 11.75 0.48 -13.63
CA PRO A 76 11.85 -0.90 -13.15
C PRO A 76 13.10 -1.16 -12.29
N THR A 77 14.20 -0.46 -12.55
CA THR A 77 15.45 -0.60 -11.78
C THR A 77 15.36 0.00 -10.38
N SER A 78 14.28 0.74 -10.09
CA SER A 78 13.94 1.26 -8.76
C SER A 78 12.71 0.56 -8.16
N CYS A 79 12.31 -0.59 -8.70
CA CYS A 79 11.18 -1.37 -8.22
C CYS A 79 11.63 -2.66 -7.52
N VAL A 80 10.97 -3.01 -6.41
CA VAL A 80 11.24 -4.24 -5.64
C VAL A 80 9.95 -5.05 -5.46
N PHE A 81 9.91 -6.25 -6.03
CA PHE A 81 8.78 -7.17 -5.93
C PHE A 81 8.94 -8.14 -4.76
N ASN A 82 8.04 -8.02 -3.80
CA ASN A 82 7.95 -8.77 -2.55
C ASN A 82 6.78 -9.76 -2.58
N GLY A 83 6.73 -10.66 -1.60
CA GLY A 83 5.56 -11.49 -1.32
C GLY A 83 5.93 -12.92 -0.96
N ASN A 84 5.19 -13.53 -0.03
CA ASN A 84 5.38 -14.91 0.42
C ASN A 84 4.67 -15.95 -0.48
N GLY A 85 4.07 -15.53 -1.57
CA GLY A 85 3.20 -16.35 -2.42
C GLY A 85 3.17 -15.85 -3.86
N LYS A 86 4.33 -15.47 -4.39
CA LYS A 86 4.44 -14.99 -5.77
C LYS A 86 4.17 -16.15 -6.72
N ILE A 87 3.12 -16.00 -7.54
CA ILE A 87 2.78 -16.97 -8.58
C ILE A 87 3.74 -16.83 -9.76
N LEU A 88 3.98 -17.92 -10.49
CA LEU A 88 4.97 -17.97 -11.57
C LEU A 88 4.71 -16.89 -12.64
N GLU A 89 3.44 -16.62 -12.97
CA GLU A 89 3.02 -15.63 -13.95
C GLU A 89 3.49 -14.22 -13.58
N ASP A 90 3.33 -13.84 -12.31
CA ASP A 90 3.75 -12.55 -11.79
C ASP A 90 5.27 -12.42 -11.76
N VAL A 91 5.98 -13.51 -11.43
CA VAL A 91 7.44 -13.51 -11.40
C VAL A 91 8.03 -13.47 -12.82
N ILE A 92 7.37 -14.10 -13.82
CA ILE A 92 7.74 -13.94 -15.24
C ILE A 92 7.61 -12.49 -15.67
N LEU A 93 6.53 -11.80 -15.27
CA LEU A 93 6.36 -10.37 -15.55
C LEU A 93 7.49 -9.55 -14.91
N ALA A 94 7.82 -9.82 -13.64
CA ALA A 94 8.90 -9.15 -12.93
C ALA A 94 10.27 -9.36 -13.59
N ALA A 95 10.59 -10.60 -13.97
CA ALA A 95 11.82 -10.93 -14.68
C ALA A 95 11.91 -10.22 -16.04
N LYS A 96 10.81 -10.19 -16.81
CA LYS A 96 10.72 -9.46 -18.09
C LYS A 96 10.92 -7.95 -17.90
N ALA A 97 10.33 -7.38 -16.86
CA ALA A 97 10.45 -5.96 -16.55
C ALA A 97 11.84 -5.57 -16.02
N GLY A 98 12.58 -6.51 -15.42
CA GLY A 98 13.92 -6.27 -14.89
C GLY A 98 13.91 -5.62 -13.50
N VAL A 99 12.83 -5.81 -12.73
CA VAL A 99 12.74 -5.33 -11.34
C VAL A 99 13.58 -6.20 -10.40
N PHE A 100 13.87 -5.69 -9.20
CA PHE A 100 14.38 -6.52 -8.12
C PHE A 100 13.30 -7.46 -7.60
N VAL A 101 13.67 -8.69 -7.22
CA VAL A 101 12.73 -9.69 -6.70
C VAL A 101 13.25 -10.26 -5.38
N ASN A 102 12.45 -10.17 -4.32
CA ASN A 102 12.78 -10.77 -3.05
C ASN A 102 12.43 -12.27 -3.04
N ILE A 103 13.37 -13.08 -2.59
CA ILE A 103 13.17 -14.51 -2.31
C ILE A 103 12.69 -14.64 -0.87
N ASP A 104 11.53 -15.27 -0.69
CA ASP A 104 10.85 -15.43 0.62
C ASP A 104 10.92 -16.87 1.14
N SER A 105 10.97 -17.88 0.25
CA SER A 105 10.93 -19.31 0.57
C SER A 105 11.61 -20.16 -0.52
N GLU A 106 11.73 -21.47 -0.28
CA GLU A 106 12.33 -22.42 -1.23
C GLU A 106 11.54 -22.53 -2.53
N PHE A 107 10.21 -22.70 -2.45
CA PHE A 107 9.36 -22.78 -3.63
C PHE A 107 9.37 -21.46 -4.43
N ASP A 108 9.54 -20.34 -3.73
CA ASP A 108 9.59 -19.02 -4.34
C ASP A 108 10.90 -18.84 -5.13
N LEU A 109 12.04 -19.35 -4.60
CA LEU A 109 13.29 -19.43 -5.35
C LEU A 109 13.11 -20.27 -6.63
N GLU A 110 12.45 -21.43 -6.55
CA GLU A 110 12.18 -22.29 -7.71
C GLU A 110 11.34 -21.56 -8.77
N ASN A 111 10.30 -20.84 -8.37
CA ASN A 111 9.49 -20.00 -9.27
C ASN A 111 10.34 -18.90 -9.93
N ILE A 112 11.24 -18.25 -9.19
CA ILE A 112 12.12 -17.21 -9.72
C ILE A 112 13.11 -17.81 -10.74
N VAL A 113 13.71 -18.97 -10.45
CA VAL A 113 14.59 -19.67 -11.41
C VAL A 113 13.83 -20.06 -12.68
N ALA A 114 12.61 -20.61 -12.53
CA ALA A 114 11.77 -20.96 -13.67
C ALA A 114 11.41 -19.72 -14.51
N SER A 115 11.07 -18.60 -13.86
CA SER A 115 10.76 -17.35 -14.54
C SER A 115 11.94 -16.80 -15.35
N ALA A 116 13.17 -16.92 -14.83
CA ALA A 116 14.37 -16.47 -15.50
C ALA A 116 14.62 -17.27 -16.79
N LYS A 117 14.43 -18.60 -16.72
CA LYS A 117 14.51 -19.50 -17.87
C LYS A 117 13.45 -19.18 -18.92
N ILE A 118 12.20 -18.99 -18.50
CA ILE A 118 11.08 -18.69 -19.40
C ILE A 118 11.23 -17.31 -20.05
N SER A 119 11.67 -16.30 -19.29
CA SER A 119 11.85 -14.94 -19.79
C SER A 119 13.15 -14.74 -20.57
N GLY A 120 14.11 -15.65 -20.45
CA GLY A 120 15.47 -15.50 -20.97
C GLY A 120 16.26 -14.37 -20.28
N LYS A 121 15.79 -13.88 -19.12
CA LYS A 121 16.42 -12.78 -18.39
C LYS A 121 16.89 -13.23 -17.01
N LYS A 122 18.09 -12.78 -16.64
CA LYS A 122 18.64 -12.97 -15.31
C LYS A 122 17.89 -12.09 -14.31
N VAL A 123 17.49 -12.66 -13.17
CA VAL A 123 16.74 -11.94 -12.12
C VAL A 123 17.69 -11.38 -11.07
N ASN A 124 17.54 -10.09 -10.75
CA ASN A 124 18.24 -9.47 -9.63
C ASN A 124 17.48 -9.79 -8.33
N ALA A 125 18.03 -10.68 -7.53
CA ALA A 125 17.37 -11.23 -6.36
C ALA A 125 17.94 -10.67 -5.05
N LEU A 126 17.08 -10.52 -4.05
CA LEU A 126 17.50 -10.28 -2.66
C LEU A 126 16.93 -11.39 -1.77
N LEU A 127 17.67 -11.79 -0.74
CA LEU A 127 17.16 -12.73 0.26
C LEU A 127 16.39 -11.96 1.34
N ARG A 128 15.10 -12.28 1.54
CA ARG A 128 14.36 -11.73 2.67
C ARG A 128 14.68 -12.54 3.92
N ILE A 129 15.36 -11.93 4.87
CA ILE A 129 15.81 -12.59 6.10
C ILE A 129 14.99 -12.07 7.27
N ASN A 130 14.60 -12.96 8.17
CA ASN A 130 14.03 -12.59 9.47
C ASN A 130 15.17 -12.39 10.48
N PRO A 131 15.40 -11.17 10.97
CA PRO A 131 16.55 -10.89 11.84
C PRO A 131 16.37 -11.41 13.27
N ASP A 132 15.29 -12.12 13.57
CA ASP A 132 14.96 -12.67 14.90
C ASP A 132 14.93 -11.60 16.01
N VAL A 133 14.36 -10.43 15.68
CA VAL A 133 14.15 -9.31 16.61
C VAL A 133 12.65 -9.19 16.88
N ASP A 134 12.25 -9.15 18.14
CA ASP A 134 10.86 -8.85 18.54
C ASP A 134 10.54 -7.39 18.22
N PRO A 135 9.64 -7.11 17.28
CA PRO A 135 9.43 -5.75 16.80
C PRO A 135 8.65 -4.85 17.78
N GLN A 136 8.24 -5.31 18.97
CA GLN A 136 7.41 -4.54 19.93
C GLN A 136 6.19 -3.86 19.26
N VAL A 137 5.59 -4.49 18.25
CA VAL A 137 4.38 -4.03 17.55
C VAL A 137 3.25 -5.05 17.67
N HIS A 138 2.03 -4.65 17.32
CA HIS A 138 0.85 -5.50 17.40
C HIS A 138 1.06 -6.85 16.64
N PRO A 139 0.67 -8.01 17.22
CA PRO A 139 0.98 -9.34 16.67
C PRO A 139 0.60 -9.56 15.20
N TYR A 140 -0.53 -9.01 14.75
CA TYR A 140 -0.98 -9.13 13.35
C TYR A 140 -0.07 -8.42 12.34
N VAL A 141 0.78 -7.49 12.78
CA VAL A 141 1.64 -6.67 11.94
C VAL A 141 3.12 -6.95 12.19
N ALA A 142 3.44 -7.79 13.18
CA ALA A 142 4.79 -8.26 13.48
C ALA A 142 5.23 -9.29 12.44
N THR A 143 5.92 -8.84 11.39
CA THR A 143 6.39 -9.74 10.32
C THR A 143 7.74 -10.39 10.61
N GLY A 144 8.48 -9.90 11.62
CA GLY A 144 9.83 -10.37 11.98
C GLY A 144 9.91 -11.62 12.86
N ASN A 145 8.78 -12.10 13.40
CA ASN A 145 8.77 -13.19 14.39
C ASN A 145 8.98 -14.57 13.76
N LYS A 146 9.50 -15.53 14.54
CA LYS A 146 9.74 -16.94 14.14
C LYS A 146 8.52 -17.67 13.57
N ASN A 147 7.31 -17.27 13.98
CA ASN A 147 6.03 -17.83 13.54
C ASN A 147 5.40 -17.08 12.35
N SER A 148 6.10 -16.06 11.84
CA SER A 148 5.66 -15.30 10.67
C SER A 148 5.74 -16.18 9.42
N LYS A 149 4.77 -16.01 8.51
CA LYS A 149 4.77 -16.64 7.18
C LYS A 149 5.76 -16.02 6.20
N PHE A 150 6.49 -14.98 6.64
CA PHE A 150 7.35 -14.16 5.82
C PHE A 150 8.81 -14.47 6.10
N GLY A 151 9.62 -14.52 5.06
CA GLY A 151 11.08 -14.48 5.15
C GLY A 151 11.75 -15.79 5.56
N ILE A 152 13.04 -15.82 5.29
CA ILE A 152 13.93 -16.94 5.53
C ILE A 152 14.43 -16.87 6.97
N ARG A 153 14.36 -18.01 7.67
CA ARG A 153 14.98 -18.15 8.99
C ARG A 153 16.49 -18.25 8.85
N ASN A 154 17.24 -17.64 9.77
CA ASN A 154 18.70 -17.59 9.71
C ASN A 154 19.36 -18.98 9.57
N GLU A 155 18.78 -20.03 10.15
CA GLU A 155 19.32 -21.39 10.07
C GLU A 155 19.29 -21.98 8.65
N LYS A 156 18.42 -21.46 7.77
CA LYS A 156 18.33 -21.89 6.37
C LYS A 156 19.15 -21.01 5.41
N LEU A 157 19.81 -19.96 5.89
CA LEU A 157 20.52 -19.01 5.02
C LEU A 157 21.54 -19.71 4.10
N GLN A 158 22.30 -20.67 4.62
CA GLN A 158 23.31 -21.38 3.83
C GLN A 158 22.69 -22.13 2.63
N TRP A 159 21.53 -22.75 2.83
CA TRP A 159 20.82 -23.44 1.75
C TRP A 159 20.46 -22.49 0.60
N PHE A 160 19.98 -21.28 0.92
CA PHE A 160 19.65 -20.27 -0.11
C PHE A 160 20.90 -19.76 -0.83
N LEU A 161 22.02 -19.56 -0.12
CA LEU A 161 23.27 -19.15 -0.74
C LEU A 161 23.79 -20.22 -1.71
N ASP A 162 23.72 -21.50 -1.33
CA ASP A 162 24.13 -22.63 -2.17
C ASP A 162 23.21 -22.75 -3.40
N ALA A 163 21.90 -22.60 -3.23
CA ALA A 163 20.93 -22.62 -4.33
C ALA A 163 21.14 -21.47 -5.32
N VAL A 164 21.39 -20.25 -4.83
CA VAL A 164 21.68 -19.10 -5.70
C VAL A 164 22.99 -19.29 -6.46
N LYS A 165 24.02 -19.87 -5.83
CA LYS A 165 25.28 -20.22 -6.50
C LYS A 165 25.07 -21.28 -7.59
N ALA A 166 24.25 -22.29 -7.33
CA ALA A 166 23.90 -23.31 -8.32
C ALA A 166 23.18 -22.72 -9.53
N HIS A 167 22.32 -21.72 -9.32
CA HIS A 167 21.54 -21.02 -10.36
C HIS A 167 22.14 -19.67 -10.78
N HIS A 168 23.47 -19.55 -10.79
CA HIS A 168 24.16 -18.28 -11.12
C HIS A 168 23.93 -17.76 -12.55
N LYS A 169 23.36 -18.56 -13.46
CA LYS A 169 22.97 -18.10 -14.81
C LYS A 169 21.63 -17.37 -14.77
N GLU A 170 20.70 -17.87 -13.97
CA GLU A 170 19.34 -17.37 -13.79
C GLU A 170 19.25 -16.25 -12.75
N LEU A 171 20.08 -16.29 -11.70
CA LEU A 171 20.00 -15.40 -10.55
C LEU A 171 21.26 -14.57 -10.37
N LYS A 172 21.08 -13.30 -10.01
CA LYS A 172 22.12 -12.42 -9.47
C LYS A 172 21.70 -11.99 -8.08
N LEU A 173 22.37 -12.48 -7.04
CA LEU A 173 22.18 -11.98 -5.69
C LEU A 173 22.73 -10.55 -5.59
N VAL A 174 21.89 -9.58 -5.26
CA VAL A 174 22.25 -8.16 -5.18
C VAL A 174 22.07 -7.55 -3.79
N GLY A 175 21.49 -8.29 -2.85
CA GLY A 175 21.33 -7.78 -1.49
C GLY A 175 20.54 -8.70 -0.57
N VAL A 176 20.24 -8.14 0.60
CA VAL A 176 19.39 -8.72 1.64
C VAL A 176 18.24 -7.76 1.93
N HIS A 177 17.12 -8.29 2.40
CA HIS A 177 15.94 -7.51 2.74
C HIS A 177 15.39 -7.96 4.09
N CYS A 178 14.89 -7.02 4.89
CA CYS A 178 14.11 -7.31 6.08
C CYS A 178 12.96 -6.31 6.21
N HIS A 179 11.86 -6.74 6.83
CA HIS A 179 10.73 -5.89 7.17
C HIS A 179 10.22 -6.31 8.54
N LEU A 180 10.22 -5.38 9.49
CA LEU A 180 10.01 -5.67 10.92
C LEU A 180 8.54 -5.56 11.34
N GLY A 181 7.75 -4.76 10.63
CA GLY A 181 6.32 -4.62 10.85
C GLY A 181 5.82 -3.23 10.45
N SER A 182 4.58 -2.92 10.82
CA SER A 182 3.95 -1.63 10.55
C SER A 182 3.11 -1.19 11.74
N THR A 183 2.99 0.12 11.94
CA THR A 183 2.12 0.75 12.94
C THR A 183 1.31 1.86 12.27
N ILE A 184 -0.01 1.82 12.42
CA ILE A 184 -0.91 2.90 11.99
C ILE A 184 -1.87 3.16 13.14
N THR A 185 -1.94 4.41 13.57
CA THR A 185 -2.95 4.93 14.50
C THR A 185 -3.88 5.86 13.71
N LYS A 186 -5.16 5.94 14.10
CA LYS A 186 -6.18 6.76 13.42
C LYS A 186 -6.87 7.69 14.43
N HIS A 187 -7.05 8.96 14.06
CA HIS A 187 -7.77 9.97 14.83
C HIS A 187 -9.08 10.40 14.10
N ILE A 188 -10.08 10.94 14.81
CA ILE A 188 -11.37 11.37 14.24
C ILE A 188 -11.72 12.76 14.76
N GLU A 189 -12.17 13.65 13.88
CA GLU A 189 -12.50 15.05 14.19
C GLU A 189 -13.77 15.49 13.44
N LEU A 190 -14.53 16.43 14.03
CA LEU A 190 -15.61 17.14 13.34
C LEU A 190 -15.06 18.33 12.56
N VAL A 191 -15.43 18.47 11.29
CA VAL A 191 -14.86 19.50 10.39
C VAL A 191 -15.84 20.65 10.11
N SER A 192 -17.12 20.47 10.41
CA SER A 192 -18.06 21.59 10.51
C SER A 192 -18.08 22.11 11.94
N PRO A 193 -17.91 23.43 12.18
CA PRO A 193 -18.08 23.97 13.51
C PRO A 193 -19.50 23.62 13.98
N PRO A 194 -19.63 23.02 15.17
CA PRO A 194 -20.93 22.72 15.72
C PRO A 194 -21.67 24.04 16.02
N PRO A 195 -23.00 24.00 16.24
CA PRO A 195 -23.70 25.14 16.81
C PRO A 195 -22.93 25.72 18.01
N PRO A 196 -22.90 27.06 18.21
CA PRO A 196 -22.14 27.70 19.29
C PRO A 196 -22.49 27.18 20.70
N ASP A 197 -23.67 26.59 20.84
CA ASP A 197 -24.29 26.03 22.04
C ASP A 197 -24.33 24.49 22.05
N ALA A 198 -23.65 23.82 21.12
CA ALA A 198 -23.65 22.36 21.05
C ALA A 198 -22.91 21.75 22.25
N GLU A 199 -23.65 21.02 23.09
CA GLU A 199 -23.07 20.26 24.18
C GLU A 199 -22.14 19.17 23.65
N THR A 200 -20.95 19.07 24.26
CA THR A 200 -20.01 17.98 24.01
C THR A 200 -20.46 16.73 24.76
N SER A 201 -20.43 15.59 24.08
CA SER A 201 -20.78 14.29 24.65
C SER A 201 -19.92 13.20 24.03
N THR A 202 -19.94 12.01 24.64
CA THR A 202 -19.21 10.84 24.16
C THR A 202 -20.04 10.10 23.11
N PHE A 203 -19.46 9.88 21.93
CA PHE A 203 -20.10 9.19 20.81
C PHE A 203 -19.24 8.03 20.30
N ASP A 204 -19.92 6.94 19.95
CA ASP A 204 -19.40 5.97 18.99
C ASP A 204 -19.75 6.47 17.58
N VAL A 205 -18.74 6.62 16.73
CA VAL A 205 -18.89 7.04 15.34
C VAL A 205 -19.02 5.79 14.47
N VAL A 206 -20.23 5.53 13.98
CA VAL A 206 -20.59 4.30 13.24
C VAL A 206 -20.98 4.57 11.79
N GLY A 207 -20.86 3.55 10.95
CA GLY A 207 -21.38 3.57 9.58
C GLY A 207 -22.78 2.93 9.47
N PRO A 208 -23.31 2.80 8.24
CA PRO A 208 -24.63 2.22 7.97
C PRO A 208 -24.60 0.72 7.60
N VAL A 209 -23.46 0.04 7.69
CA VAL A 209 -23.34 -1.40 7.41
C VAL A 209 -24.07 -2.21 8.50
N CYS A 210 -24.57 -3.39 8.13
CA CYS A 210 -25.42 -4.22 8.99
C CYS A 210 -24.67 -5.01 10.07
N GLU A 211 -23.48 -4.57 10.48
CA GLU A 211 -22.59 -5.30 11.37
C GLU A 211 -22.11 -4.42 12.53
N SER A 212 -21.95 -4.99 13.73
CA SER A 212 -21.42 -4.27 14.90
C SER A 212 -19.95 -3.88 14.77
N ALA A 213 -19.23 -4.46 13.81
CA ALA A 213 -17.86 -4.10 13.47
C ALA A 213 -17.78 -2.81 12.63
N ASP A 214 -18.89 -2.26 12.13
CA ASP A 214 -18.91 -1.02 11.33
C ASP A 214 -18.87 0.24 12.19
N PHE A 215 -17.70 0.48 12.77
CA PHE A 215 -17.38 1.70 13.50
C PHE A 215 -16.09 2.32 12.98
N PHE A 216 -16.04 3.64 12.93
CA PHE A 216 -14.84 4.40 12.65
C PHE A 216 -14.02 4.63 13.92
N GLY A 217 -14.69 4.86 15.05
CA GLY A 217 -14.05 5.03 16.36
C GLY A 217 -15.09 5.06 17.48
N LYS A 218 -14.67 4.59 18.65
CA LYS A 218 -15.50 4.54 19.85
C LYS A 218 -15.08 5.60 20.86
N ASP A 219 -15.99 5.92 21.76
CA ASP A 219 -15.75 6.79 22.93
C ASP A 219 -15.12 8.14 22.57
N ARG A 220 -15.64 8.80 21.52
CA ARG A 220 -15.12 10.09 21.04
C ARG A 220 -15.87 11.24 21.68
N GLU A 221 -15.16 12.12 22.38
CA GLU A 221 -15.72 13.38 22.83
C GLU A 221 -15.87 14.33 21.65
N LEU A 222 -17.12 14.58 21.25
CA LEU A 222 -17.46 15.45 20.13
C LEU A 222 -18.60 16.38 20.55
N PRO A 223 -18.61 17.63 20.07
CA PRO A 223 -19.82 18.44 20.07
C PRO A 223 -20.96 17.73 19.34
N THR A 224 -22.19 17.80 19.88
CA THR A 224 -23.35 17.14 19.27
C THR A 224 -23.58 17.65 17.84
N PRO A 225 -23.45 16.80 16.81
CA PRO A 225 -23.53 17.24 15.43
C PRO A 225 -24.97 17.41 14.96
N THR A 226 -25.19 18.35 14.03
CA THR A 226 -26.48 18.49 13.34
C THR A 226 -26.52 17.63 12.08
N LYS A 227 -27.73 17.25 11.63
CA LYS A 227 -27.90 16.51 10.37
C LYS A 227 -27.30 17.31 9.22
N GLY A 228 -26.39 16.69 8.47
CA GLY A 228 -25.69 17.30 7.34
C GLY A 228 -24.34 17.93 7.70
N ALA A 229 -23.94 17.96 8.97
CA ALA A 229 -22.59 18.36 9.37
C ALA A 229 -21.53 17.39 8.81
N GLY A 230 -20.39 17.94 8.39
CA GLY A 230 -19.24 17.16 7.92
C GLY A 230 -18.38 16.63 9.07
N LEU A 231 -17.98 15.35 8.96
CA LEU A 231 -17.07 14.66 9.86
C LEU A 231 -15.89 14.11 9.06
N VAL A 232 -14.67 14.16 9.62
CA VAL A 232 -13.47 13.61 8.98
C VAL A 232 -12.80 12.57 9.87
N VAL A 233 -12.37 11.48 9.22
CA VAL A 233 -11.47 10.49 9.80
C VAL A 233 -10.07 10.82 9.29
N HIS A 234 -9.18 11.17 10.22
CA HIS A 234 -7.81 11.58 9.91
C HIS A 234 -6.92 10.37 9.60
N ASP A 235 -5.75 10.65 9.01
CA ASP A 235 -4.72 9.67 8.70
C ASP A 235 -5.22 8.48 7.85
N ALA A 236 -6.28 8.72 7.08
CA ALA A 236 -6.93 7.73 6.23
C ALA A 236 -6.23 7.56 4.85
N GLY A 237 -4.98 8.01 4.74
CA GLY A 237 -4.23 8.02 3.48
C GLY A 237 -3.65 6.67 3.07
N ALA A 238 -3.41 5.78 4.05
CA ALA A 238 -2.80 4.47 3.86
C ALA A 238 -3.68 3.36 4.43
N TYR A 239 -3.84 2.26 3.69
CA TYR A 239 -4.62 1.08 4.08
C TYR A 239 -6.07 1.38 4.45
N CYS A 240 -6.65 2.37 3.76
CA CYS A 240 -8.07 2.69 3.80
C CYS A 240 -8.70 2.37 2.45
N MET A 241 -8.56 3.25 1.45
CA MET A 241 -9.14 3.01 0.12
C MET A 241 -8.62 1.73 -0.54
N SER A 242 -7.34 1.36 -0.33
CA SER A 242 -6.78 0.11 -0.86
C SER A 242 -7.41 -1.15 -0.26
N MET A 243 -8.09 -1.03 0.89
CA MET A 243 -8.82 -2.10 1.56
C MET A 243 -10.34 -1.91 1.50
N ALA A 244 -10.83 -0.90 0.78
CA ALA A 244 -12.26 -0.67 0.62
C ALA A 244 -12.90 -1.81 -0.19
N SER A 245 -14.08 -2.25 0.25
CA SER A 245 -14.91 -3.24 -0.43
C SER A 245 -16.20 -2.61 -0.94
N THR A 246 -17.02 -3.41 -1.62
CA THR A 246 -18.41 -3.07 -2.00
C THR A 246 -19.41 -3.84 -1.14
N TYR A 247 -19.04 -4.20 0.10
CA TYR A 247 -19.95 -4.87 1.03
C TYR A 247 -21.24 -4.04 1.23
N ASN A 248 -22.38 -4.73 1.35
CA ASN A 248 -23.72 -4.14 1.29
C ASN A 248 -23.99 -3.29 0.03
N LEU A 249 -23.31 -3.59 -1.07
CA LEU A 249 -23.38 -2.82 -2.33
C LEU A 249 -23.09 -1.34 -2.12
N LYS A 250 -22.28 -1.01 -1.11
CA LYS A 250 -21.80 0.34 -0.85
C LYS A 250 -20.64 0.63 -1.81
N MET A 251 -20.97 1.23 -2.94
CA MET A 251 -20.01 1.50 -4.00
C MET A 251 -18.86 2.39 -3.54
N ARG A 252 -17.65 2.09 -4.02
CA ARG A 252 -16.43 2.76 -3.55
C ARG A 252 -16.48 4.26 -3.86
N PRO A 253 -16.02 5.10 -2.92
CA PRO A 253 -16.16 6.55 -3.04
C PRO A 253 -15.18 7.15 -4.06
N PRO A 254 -15.45 8.39 -4.53
CA PRO A 254 -14.46 9.14 -5.30
C PRO A 254 -13.29 9.60 -4.42
N GLU A 255 -12.16 9.91 -5.06
CA GLU A 255 -10.97 10.45 -4.41
C GLU A 255 -10.63 11.82 -5.00
N TYR A 256 -10.27 12.78 -4.15
CA TYR A 256 -9.87 14.13 -4.52
C TYR A 256 -8.55 14.50 -3.84
N TRP A 257 -7.76 15.38 -4.44
CA TRP A 257 -6.68 16.04 -3.73
C TRP A 257 -6.80 17.57 -3.75
N ILE A 258 -6.05 18.21 -2.86
CA ILE A 258 -5.83 19.66 -2.84
C ILE A 258 -4.37 19.93 -3.23
N ASP A 259 -4.16 20.83 -4.19
CA ASP A 259 -2.86 21.34 -4.64
C ASP A 259 -2.40 22.56 -3.79
N ASP A 260 -1.15 23.02 -3.95
CA ASP A 260 -0.56 24.12 -3.16
C ASP A 260 -1.32 25.46 -3.28
N ASP A 261 -1.96 25.70 -4.42
CA ASP A 261 -2.78 26.90 -4.67
C ASP A 261 -4.21 26.79 -4.12
N GLY A 262 -4.52 25.69 -3.42
CA GLY A 262 -5.85 25.39 -2.88
C GLY A 262 -6.83 24.82 -3.90
N SER A 263 -6.43 24.63 -5.15
CA SER A 263 -7.28 24.01 -6.17
C SER A 263 -7.56 22.54 -5.83
N VAL A 264 -8.77 22.08 -6.18
CA VAL A 264 -9.24 20.72 -5.90
C VAL A 264 -9.34 19.97 -7.22
N SER A 265 -8.70 18.80 -7.28
CA SER A 265 -8.78 17.92 -8.45
C SER A 265 -9.34 16.56 -8.08
N LYS A 266 -10.23 16.01 -8.92
CA LYS A 266 -10.70 14.62 -8.80
C LYS A 266 -9.61 13.69 -9.32
N ILE A 267 -9.21 12.72 -8.50
CA ILE A 267 -8.14 11.76 -8.80
C ILE A 267 -8.63 10.31 -8.85
N ARG A 268 -9.90 10.07 -8.54
CA ARG A 268 -10.61 8.82 -8.84
C ARG A 268 -12.11 9.06 -8.97
N HIS A 269 -12.73 8.38 -9.92
CA HIS A 269 -14.19 8.35 -10.05
C HIS A 269 -14.81 7.47 -8.96
N SER A 270 -16.01 7.83 -8.52
CA SER A 270 -16.82 6.96 -7.69
C SER A 270 -17.28 5.75 -8.49
N GLU A 271 -17.41 4.61 -7.83
CA GLU A 271 -18.14 3.50 -8.42
C GLU A 271 -19.64 3.75 -8.40
N THR A 272 -20.31 3.10 -9.34
CA THR A 272 -21.74 3.12 -9.59
C THR A 272 -22.31 1.72 -9.37
N PHE A 273 -23.64 1.64 -9.29
CA PHE A 273 -24.30 0.34 -9.24
C PHE A 273 -24.07 -0.47 -10.52
N ASP A 274 -23.97 0.20 -11.67
CA ASP A 274 -23.72 -0.43 -12.95
C ASP A 274 -22.37 -1.14 -12.99
N ASP A 275 -21.34 -0.61 -12.31
CA ASP A 275 -20.04 -1.27 -12.18
C ASP A 275 -20.15 -2.66 -11.51
N HIS A 276 -21.16 -2.87 -10.66
CA HIS A 276 -21.44 -4.19 -10.09
C HIS A 276 -22.19 -5.10 -11.08
N LEU A 277 -23.10 -4.53 -11.89
CA LEU A 277 -23.86 -5.29 -12.88
C LEU A 277 -22.98 -5.83 -14.02
N VAL A 278 -21.89 -5.15 -14.36
CA VAL A 278 -20.92 -5.58 -15.39
C VAL A 278 -20.39 -7.01 -15.14
N PHE A 279 -20.30 -7.46 -13.88
CA PHE A 279 -19.85 -8.82 -13.57
C PHE A 279 -20.81 -9.93 -14.03
N PHE A 280 -22.06 -9.58 -14.34
CA PHE A 280 -23.10 -10.51 -14.78
C PHE A 280 -23.55 -10.26 -16.22
N GLU A 281 -22.92 -9.31 -16.92
CA GLU A 281 -23.34 -8.94 -18.27
C GLU A 281 -23.12 -10.11 -19.25
N GLY A 282 -24.21 -10.57 -19.86
CA GLY A 282 -24.20 -11.65 -20.84
C GLY A 282 -24.08 -13.07 -20.27
N LEU A 283 -24.06 -13.23 -18.93
CA LEU A 283 -24.36 -14.51 -18.28
C LEU A 283 -25.87 -14.80 -18.35
#